data_AF-A0A6I4YN71-F1
#
_entry.id   AF-A0A6I4YN71-F1
#
_cell.length_a   1.000
_cell.length_b   1.000
_cell.length_c   1.000
_cell.angle_alpha   90.00
_cell.angle_beta   90.00
_cell.angle_gamma   90.00
#
_symmetry.space_group_name_H-M   'P 1'
#
loop_
_entity.id
_entity.type
_entity.pdbx_description
1 polymer ?
#
loop_
_entity_poly.entity_id
_entity_poly.type
_entity_poly.pdbx_seq_one_letter_code
_entity_poly.pdbx_strand_id
1 'polypeptide(L)'
;MSVTAAAQRLLQDARSQDSRADRLGTSRAEQTWDEETHHIRLIDWADEHIPDLPPLALLFHVPNGGKREQRVSRTGKRYSPEAARLLRMGTRTGYPDLGLDHPSHGRAGLRLELKSLTGELRPDQRAWIVHLRHAGYHADAAWGWRDARQLLLEYFLPAPPATRWTPRSKRPLDDHPLPPLGHK
;
A
#
# COMPACT_ATOMS: atom_id res chain seq x y z
N MET A 1 13.38 -12.05 20.50
CA MET A 1 12.30 -11.05 20.67
C MET A 1 11.10 -11.51 19.86
N SER A 2 9.85 -11.37 20.33
CA SER A 2 8.68 -11.74 19.50
C SER A 2 8.49 -10.74 18.35
N VAL A 3 7.83 -11.17 17.27
CA VAL A 3 7.49 -10.29 16.12
C VAL A 3 6.75 -9.03 16.60
N THR A 4 5.78 -9.20 17.50
CA THR A 4 5.04 -8.07 18.08
C THR A 4 5.93 -7.13 18.88
N ALA A 5 6.84 -7.64 19.72
CA ALA A 5 7.73 -6.79 20.50
C ALA A 5 8.73 -6.03 19.62
N ALA A 6 9.26 -6.69 18.59
CA ALA A 6 10.13 -6.07 17.60
C ALA A 6 9.41 -4.97 16.80
N ALA A 7 8.21 -5.25 16.29
CA ALA A 7 7.40 -4.27 15.58
C ALA A 7 7.03 -3.08 16.47
N GLN A 8 6.69 -3.31 17.75
CA GLN A 8 6.38 -2.24 18.69
C GLN A 8 7.58 -1.32 18.94
N ARG A 9 8.78 -1.89 19.10
CA ARG A 9 10.02 -1.11 19.23
C ARG A 9 10.27 -0.28 17.97
N LEU A 10 10.25 -0.90 16.79
CA LEU A 10 10.47 -0.20 15.52
C LEU A 10 9.43 0.92 15.30
N LEU A 11 8.17 0.71 15.71
CA LEU A 11 7.13 1.73 15.60
C LEU A 11 7.41 2.94 16.50
N GLN A 12 7.89 2.72 17.72
CA GLN A 12 8.28 3.79 18.65
C GLN A 12 9.48 4.57 18.11
N ASP A 13 10.48 3.87 17.58
CA ASP A 13 11.67 4.47 16.97
C ASP A 13 11.29 5.29 15.73
N ALA A 14 10.46 4.73 14.85
CA ALA A 14 9.94 5.40 13.66
C ALA A 14 9.21 6.70 13.99
N ARG A 15 8.28 6.69 14.94
CA ARG A 15 7.53 7.88 15.36
C ARG A 15 8.44 8.95 15.97
N SER A 16 9.45 8.53 16.74
CA SER A 16 10.45 9.41 17.32
C SER A 16 11.31 10.09 16.24
N GLN A 17 11.75 9.32 15.23
CA GLN A 17 12.51 9.81 14.09
C GLN A 17 11.70 10.80 13.25
N ASP A 18 10.44 10.47 12.95
CA ASP A 18 9.55 11.32 12.16
C ASP A 18 9.31 12.67 12.85
N SER A 19 8.97 12.63 14.15
CA SER A 19 8.76 13.83 14.97
C SER A 19 10.01 14.73 15.00
N ARG A 20 11.20 14.12 15.05
CA ARG A 20 12.46 14.84 15.00
C ARG A 20 12.69 15.47 13.62
N ALA A 21 12.44 14.74 12.55
CA ALA A 21 12.63 15.23 11.19
C ALA A 21 11.69 16.41 10.87
N ASP A 22 10.45 16.35 11.34
CA ASP A 22 9.48 17.43 11.16
C ASP A 22 9.89 18.68 11.93
N ARG A 23 10.33 18.53 13.19
CA ARG A 23 10.84 19.63 14.01
C ARG A 23 12.07 20.31 13.39
N LEU A 24 12.96 19.52 12.79
CA LEU A 24 14.18 20.01 12.14
C LEU A 24 13.92 20.50 10.70
N GLY A 25 12.71 20.32 10.17
CA GLY A 25 12.33 20.68 8.80
C GLY A 25 12.98 19.81 7.72
N THR A 26 13.59 18.68 8.08
CA THR A 26 14.27 17.78 7.13
C THR A 26 13.30 16.93 6.32
N SER A 27 12.03 16.85 6.74
CA SER A 27 10.94 16.18 5.99
C SER A 27 10.37 17.02 4.85
N ARG A 28 10.72 18.31 4.73
CA ARG A 28 10.15 19.21 3.72
C ARG A 28 10.35 18.72 2.28
N ALA A 29 11.47 18.08 2.00
CA ALA A 29 11.75 17.53 0.67
C ALA A 29 10.75 16.42 0.27
N GLU A 30 10.22 15.67 1.25
CA GLU A 30 9.27 14.58 1.00
C GLU A 30 7.93 15.07 0.42
N GLN A 31 7.62 16.36 0.57
CA GLN A 31 6.41 16.99 0.04
C GLN A 31 6.34 17.01 -1.49
N THR A 32 7.50 17.01 -2.15
CA THR A 32 7.60 17.03 -3.61
C THR A 32 7.97 15.67 -4.20
N TRP A 33 8.15 14.66 -3.36
CA TRP A 33 8.46 13.31 -3.83
C TRP A 33 7.23 12.70 -4.52
N ASP A 34 7.47 12.05 -5.64
CA ASP A 34 6.45 11.27 -6.32
C ASP A 34 6.22 9.93 -5.61
N GLU A 35 5.18 9.23 -6.03
CA GLU A 35 4.76 7.95 -5.44
C GLU A 35 5.85 6.88 -5.58
N GLU A 36 6.60 6.87 -6.69
CA GLU A 36 7.72 5.94 -6.92
C GLU A 36 8.85 6.15 -5.92
N THR A 37 9.23 7.41 -5.66
CA THR A 37 10.26 7.75 -4.65
C THR A 37 9.83 7.30 -3.26
N HIS A 38 8.56 7.52 -2.87
CA HIS A 38 8.03 7.02 -1.59
C HIS A 38 8.03 5.48 -1.54
N HIS A 39 7.74 4.83 -2.66
CA HIS A 39 7.73 3.36 -2.75
C HIS A 39 9.12 2.78 -2.52
N ILE A 40 10.12 3.28 -3.28
CA ILE A 40 11.51 2.83 -3.17
C ILE A 40 12.00 3.03 -1.74
N ARG A 41 11.75 4.21 -1.15
CA ARG A 41 12.19 4.50 0.22
C ARG A 41 11.57 3.55 1.25
N LEU A 42 10.31 3.14 1.08
CA LEU A 42 9.66 2.17 1.96
C LEU A 42 10.29 0.79 1.84
N ILE A 43 10.57 0.31 0.62
CA ILE A 43 11.21 -0.98 0.38
C ILE A 43 12.63 -1.00 0.95
N ASP A 44 13.44 0.03 0.66
CA ASP A 44 14.80 0.16 1.20
C ASP A 44 14.77 0.09 2.73
N TRP A 45 13.86 0.83 3.37
CA TRP A 45 13.69 0.79 4.81
C TRP A 45 13.27 -0.62 5.29
N ALA A 46 12.36 -1.30 4.61
CA ALA A 46 11.94 -2.64 4.99
C ALA A 46 13.11 -3.64 4.92
N ASP A 47 13.88 -3.60 3.84
CA ASP A 47 15.04 -4.46 3.62
C ASP A 47 16.13 -4.23 4.69
N GLU A 48 16.43 -2.98 5.03
CA GLU A 48 17.35 -2.59 6.11
C GLU A 48 16.94 -3.20 7.47
N HIS A 49 15.64 -3.41 7.70
CA HIS A 49 15.09 -3.85 8.98
C HIS A 49 14.65 -5.32 9.01
N ILE A 50 14.90 -6.10 7.96
CA ILE A 50 14.70 -7.55 7.97
C ILE A 50 15.40 -8.23 9.17
N PRO A 51 16.65 -7.88 9.55
CA PRO A 51 17.29 -8.49 10.71
C PRO A 51 16.55 -8.24 12.04
N ASP A 52 15.90 -7.08 12.18
CA ASP A 52 15.13 -6.71 13.38
C ASP A 52 13.71 -7.28 13.36
N LEU A 53 13.11 -7.40 12.18
CA LEU A 53 11.75 -7.90 11.96
C LEU A 53 11.69 -8.82 10.73
N PRO A 54 12.08 -10.10 10.87
CA PRO A 54 12.23 -11.02 9.74
C PRO A 54 11.03 -11.17 8.80
N PRO A 55 9.75 -11.08 9.26
CA PRO A 55 8.60 -11.12 8.36
C PRO A 55 8.57 -10.02 7.29
N LEU A 56 9.35 -8.93 7.43
CA LEU A 56 9.48 -7.91 6.39
C LEU A 56 10.02 -8.49 5.06
N ALA A 57 10.77 -9.59 5.10
CA ALA A 57 11.25 -10.29 3.91
C ALA A 57 10.11 -10.88 3.03
N LEU A 58 8.87 -10.91 3.53
CA LEU A 58 7.68 -11.36 2.80
C LEU A 58 6.91 -10.20 2.16
N LEU A 59 7.41 -8.96 2.28
CA LEU A 59 6.85 -7.78 1.60
C LEU A 59 7.30 -7.78 0.14
N PHE A 60 6.38 -7.53 -0.79
CA PHE A 60 6.67 -7.47 -2.22
C PHE A 60 5.80 -6.45 -2.95
N HIS A 61 6.34 -5.91 -4.04
CA HIS A 61 5.61 -5.05 -4.96
C HIS A 61 4.79 -5.87 -5.97
N VAL A 62 3.57 -5.42 -6.22
CA VAL A 62 2.70 -5.90 -7.30
C VAL A 62 2.73 -4.89 -8.46
N PRO A 63 3.48 -5.14 -9.55
CA PRO A 63 3.69 -4.18 -10.64
C PRO A 63 2.52 -4.13 -11.64
N ASN A 64 1.30 -3.97 -11.12
CA ASN A 64 0.09 -3.88 -11.94
C ASN A 64 -0.09 -2.48 -12.56
N GLY A 65 0.45 -1.44 -11.92
CA GLY A 65 0.48 -0.05 -12.39
C GLY A 65 1.67 0.28 -13.32
N GLY A 66 1.96 1.58 -13.46
CA GLY A 66 3.17 2.07 -14.13
C GLY A 66 3.00 2.59 -15.57
N LYS A 67 3.92 3.49 -15.96
CA LYS A 67 4.05 3.96 -17.34
C LYS A 67 4.56 2.81 -18.20
N ARG A 68 3.92 2.58 -19.33
CA ARG A 68 4.31 1.58 -20.33
C ARG A 68 4.41 2.26 -21.69
N GLU A 69 5.17 1.67 -22.61
CA GLU A 69 5.26 2.17 -23.98
C GLU A 69 3.85 2.30 -24.59
N GLN A 70 3.54 3.48 -25.11
CA GLN A 70 2.31 3.74 -25.84
C GLN A 70 2.61 3.82 -27.33
N ARG A 71 1.79 3.11 -28.12
CA ARG A 71 1.77 3.15 -29.57
C ARG A 71 0.52 3.86 -30.06
N VAL A 72 0.59 4.40 -31.26
CA VAL A 72 -0.55 5.04 -31.94
C VAL A 72 -0.93 4.16 -33.12
N SER A 73 -2.20 3.76 -33.19
CA SER A 73 -2.74 3.01 -34.34
C SER A 73 -2.90 3.89 -35.58
N ARG A 74 -3.15 3.28 -36.75
CA ARG A 74 -3.44 4.02 -38.00
C ARG A 74 -4.64 4.97 -37.88
N THR A 75 -5.55 4.75 -36.93
CA THR A 75 -6.72 5.60 -36.68
C THR A 75 -6.47 6.65 -35.58
N GLY A 76 -5.23 6.84 -35.13
CA GLY A 76 -4.87 7.81 -34.10
C GLY A 76 -5.10 7.35 -32.65
N LYS A 77 -5.65 6.15 -32.42
CA LYS A 77 -5.91 5.63 -31.07
C LYS A 77 -4.60 5.20 -30.39
N ARG A 78 -4.31 5.76 -29.20
CA ARG A 78 -3.22 5.33 -28.31
C ARG A 78 -3.54 3.99 -27.65
N TYR A 79 -2.57 3.08 -27.61
CA TYR A 79 -2.69 1.79 -26.95
C TYR A 79 -1.32 1.28 -26.48
N SER A 80 -1.30 0.38 -25.49
CA SER A 80 -0.08 -0.32 -25.09
C SER A 80 -0.27 -1.83 -25.32
N PRO A 81 0.44 -2.45 -26.29
CA PRO A 81 0.38 -3.89 -26.51
C PRO A 81 0.75 -4.68 -25.25
N GLU A 82 1.75 -4.19 -24.51
CA GLU A 82 2.19 -4.78 -23.26
C GLU A 82 1.08 -4.73 -22.20
N ALA A 83 0.44 -3.57 -21.99
CA ALA A 83 -0.66 -3.46 -21.04
C ALA A 83 -1.81 -4.42 -21.42
N ALA A 84 -2.13 -4.55 -22.72
CA ALA A 84 -3.13 -5.50 -23.18
C ALA A 84 -2.73 -6.96 -22.91
N ARG A 85 -1.44 -7.31 -23.11
CA ARG A 85 -0.90 -8.64 -22.80
C ARG A 85 -0.96 -8.94 -21.31
N LEU A 86 -0.52 -8.02 -20.44
CA LEU A 86 -0.54 -8.17 -18.99
C LEU A 86 -1.95 -8.34 -18.43
N LEU A 87 -2.92 -7.57 -18.95
CA LEU A 87 -4.33 -7.75 -18.59
C LEU A 87 -4.83 -9.16 -18.93
N ARG A 88 -4.45 -9.71 -20.10
CA ARG A 88 -4.77 -11.09 -20.49
C ARG A 88 -4.06 -12.13 -19.63
N MET A 89 -2.91 -11.80 -19.05
CA MET A 89 -2.20 -12.64 -18.09
C MET A 89 -2.78 -12.57 -16.67
N GLY A 90 -3.78 -11.72 -16.43
CA GLY A 90 -4.46 -11.63 -15.14
C GLY A 90 -4.12 -10.41 -14.30
N THR A 91 -3.33 -9.45 -14.82
CA THR A 91 -3.13 -8.16 -14.14
C THR A 91 -4.47 -7.52 -13.81
N ARG A 92 -4.62 -7.10 -12.55
CA ARG A 92 -5.83 -6.45 -12.06
C ARG A 92 -5.57 -4.96 -11.89
N THR A 93 -6.26 -4.14 -12.68
CA THR A 93 -6.18 -2.69 -12.58
C THR A 93 -6.67 -2.22 -11.20
N GLY A 94 -5.92 -1.33 -10.58
CA GLY A 94 -6.25 -0.77 -9.26
C GLY A 94 -5.96 -1.71 -8.08
N TYR A 95 -5.38 -2.89 -8.30
CA TYR A 95 -4.94 -3.73 -7.19
C TYR A 95 -3.81 -3.02 -6.41
N PRO A 96 -3.78 -3.11 -5.05
CA PRO A 96 -2.80 -2.41 -4.22
C PRO A 96 -1.34 -2.66 -4.61
N ASP A 97 -0.49 -1.65 -4.44
CA ASP A 97 0.92 -1.69 -4.86
C ASP A 97 1.76 -2.72 -4.12
N LEU A 98 1.46 -2.98 -2.84
CA LEU A 98 2.27 -3.83 -1.96
C LEU A 98 1.44 -4.96 -1.36
N GLY A 99 2.06 -6.14 -1.29
CA GLY A 99 1.56 -7.30 -0.58
C GLY A 99 2.55 -7.76 0.48
N LEU A 100 2.03 -8.19 1.63
CA LEU A 100 2.79 -8.91 2.65
C LEU A 100 2.04 -10.21 2.96
N ASP A 101 2.66 -11.33 2.60
CA ASP A 101 2.08 -12.67 2.77
C ASP A 101 2.47 -13.28 4.12
N HIS A 102 2.04 -12.61 5.18
CA HIS A 102 2.27 -13.02 6.56
C HIS A 102 0.99 -12.90 7.39
N PRO A 103 0.31 -14.00 7.73
CA PRO A 103 -0.84 -13.96 8.62
C PRO A 103 -0.48 -13.41 10.00
N SER A 104 -1.27 -12.48 10.53
CA SER A 104 -1.00 -11.86 11.83
C SER A 104 -2.28 -11.44 12.53
N HIS A 105 -2.44 -11.87 13.80
CA HIS A 105 -3.57 -11.51 14.68
C HIS A 105 -4.95 -11.54 13.99
N GLY A 106 -5.25 -12.68 13.34
CA GLY A 106 -6.54 -12.91 12.67
C GLY A 106 -6.67 -12.31 11.27
N ARG A 107 -5.61 -11.73 10.72
CA ARG A 107 -5.59 -11.16 9.36
C ARG A 107 -4.78 -12.07 8.45
N ALA A 108 -5.29 -12.35 7.25
CA ALA A 108 -4.68 -13.29 6.30
C ALA A 108 -3.35 -12.78 5.70
N GLY A 109 -3.18 -11.47 5.64
CA GLY A 109 -2.04 -10.77 5.06
C GLY A 109 -2.32 -9.26 5.02
N LEU A 110 -1.33 -8.48 4.59
CA LEU A 110 -1.48 -7.06 4.35
C LEU A 110 -1.46 -6.76 2.84
N ARG A 111 -2.31 -5.83 2.43
CA ARG A 111 -2.34 -5.21 1.10
C ARG A 111 -2.30 -3.70 1.29
N LEU A 112 -1.29 -3.04 0.74
CA LEU A 112 -1.04 -1.63 0.98
C LEU A 112 -0.95 -0.90 -0.35
N GLU A 113 -1.81 0.10 -0.52
CA GLU A 113 -1.78 1.02 -1.65
C GLU A 113 -1.05 2.29 -1.22
N LEU A 114 -0.02 2.69 -1.95
CA LEU A 114 0.81 3.82 -1.59
C LEU A 114 0.43 5.04 -2.41
N LYS A 115 0.27 6.18 -1.74
CA LYS A 115 0.09 7.48 -2.39
C LYS A 115 1.28 8.39 -2.11
N SER A 116 1.58 9.30 -3.02
CA SER A 116 2.33 10.51 -2.64
C SER A 116 1.56 11.30 -1.57
N LEU A 117 2.21 12.24 -0.88
CA LEU A 117 1.56 13.02 0.19
C LEU A 117 0.31 13.80 -0.28
N THR A 118 0.20 14.09 -1.58
CA THR A 118 -0.94 14.80 -2.19
C THR A 118 -1.76 13.91 -3.13
N GLY A 119 -1.41 12.62 -3.23
CA GLY A 119 -2.03 11.69 -4.16
C GLY A 119 -3.45 11.32 -3.73
N GLU A 120 -4.33 11.06 -4.70
CA GLU A 120 -5.69 10.62 -4.43
C GLU A 120 -5.88 9.13 -4.75
N LEU A 121 -6.64 8.46 -3.89
CA LEU A 121 -7.04 7.08 -4.09
C LEU A 121 -8.15 6.99 -5.15
N ARG A 122 -7.91 6.25 -6.24
CA ARG A 122 -8.87 6.13 -7.34
C ARG A 122 -10.04 5.20 -6.99
N PRO A 123 -11.21 5.31 -7.68
CA PRO A 123 -12.37 4.46 -7.39
C PRO A 123 -12.13 2.95 -7.51
N ASP A 124 -11.33 2.51 -8.48
CA ASP A 124 -10.96 1.09 -8.67
C ASP A 124 -10.10 0.56 -7.51
N GLN A 125 -9.19 1.38 -6.99
CA GLN A 125 -8.37 1.05 -5.82
C GLN A 125 -9.21 0.93 -4.55
N ARG A 126 -10.15 1.85 -4.35
CA ARG A 126 -11.14 1.80 -3.26
C ARG A 126 -11.94 0.49 -3.30
N ALA A 127 -12.35 0.06 -4.49
CA ALA A 127 -13.11 -1.18 -4.66
C ALA A 127 -12.29 -2.41 -4.23
N TRP A 128 -11.02 -2.48 -4.64
CA TRP A 128 -10.10 -3.54 -4.20
C TRP A 128 -9.90 -3.57 -2.70
N ILE A 129 -9.71 -2.42 -2.05
CA ILE A 129 -9.58 -2.35 -0.59
C ILE A 129 -10.80 -2.95 0.12
N VAL A 130 -12.02 -2.61 -0.33
CA VAL A 130 -13.25 -3.19 0.25
C VAL A 130 -13.30 -4.70 0.05
N HIS A 131 -12.96 -5.21 -1.14
CA HIS A 131 -12.95 -6.65 -1.44
C HIS A 131 -11.95 -7.41 -0.57
N LEU A 132 -10.74 -6.87 -0.45
CA LEU A 132 -9.66 -7.50 0.31
C LEU A 132 -9.97 -7.53 1.81
N ARG A 133 -10.58 -6.47 2.35
CA ARG A 133 -11.08 -6.45 3.74
C ARG A 133 -12.13 -7.54 3.96
N HIS A 134 -13.11 -7.65 3.06
CA HIS A 134 -14.14 -8.69 3.13
C HIS A 134 -13.56 -10.12 2.97
N ALA A 135 -12.42 -10.26 2.29
CA ALA A 135 -11.71 -11.53 2.16
C ALA A 135 -10.78 -11.86 3.37
N GLY A 136 -10.78 -11.03 4.42
CA GLY A 136 -9.99 -11.27 5.64
C GLY A 136 -8.56 -10.74 5.61
N TYR A 137 -8.18 -9.95 4.59
CA TYR A 137 -6.92 -9.22 4.58
C TYR A 137 -7.04 -7.90 5.34
N HIS A 138 -5.93 -7.41 5.90
CA HIS A 138 -5.82 -5.98 6.12
C HIS A 138 -5.52 -5.30 4.80
N ALA A 139 -6.39 -4.40 4.37
CA ALA A 139 -6.14 -3.60 3.17
C ALA A 139 -6.40 -2.13 3.45
N ASP A 140 -5.48 -1.25 3.08
CA ASP A 140 -5.65 0.20 3.23
C ASP A 140 -4.73 0.99 2.29
N ALA A 141 -4.96 2.29 2.24
CA ALA A 141 -4.06 3.24 1.59
C ALA A 141 -3.17 3.92 2.63
N ALA A 142 -1.96 4.34 2.23
CA ALA A 142 -1.06 5.15 3.04
C ALA A 142 -0.48 6.31 2.23
N TRP A 143 -0.27 7.45 2.88
CA TRP A 143 0.23 8.67 2.24
C TRP A 143 1.69 8.94 2.61
N GLY A 144 2.58 8.68 1.66
CA GLY A 144 4.02 8.75 1.82
C GLY A 144 4.60 7.55 2.59
N TRP A 145 5.92 7.40 2.46
CA TRP A 145 6.64 6.23 2.99
C TRP A 145 6.54 6.12 4.52
N ARG A 146 6.45 7.24 5.24
CA ARG A 146 6.37 7.26 6.71
C ARG A 146 5.05 6.70 7.23
N ASP A 147 3.93 7.14 6.67
CA ASP A 147 2.60 6.60 7.02
C ASP A 147 2.52 5.11 6.65
N ALA A 148 3.03 4.74 5.48
CA ALA A 148 3.05 3.35 5.02
C ALA A 148 3.89 2.45 5.93
N ARG A 149 5.07 2.91 6.35
CA ARG A 149 5.91 2.23 7.35
C ARG A 149 5.17 2.06 8.67
N GLN A 150 4.49 3.10 9.17
CA GLN A 150 3.73 3.00 10.41
C GLN A 150 2.58 1.99 10.28
N LEU A 151 1.85 1.98 9.17
CA LEU A 151 0.81 1.00 8.89
C LEU A 151 1.38 -0.43 8.88
N LEU A 152 2.48 -0.63 8.15
CA LEU A 152 3.17 -1.90 8.05
C LEU A 152 3.62 -2.42 9.43
N LEU A 153 4.15 -1.56 10.29
CA LEU A 153 4.54 -1.93 11.65
C LEU A 153 3.34 -2.20 12.56
N GLU A 154 2.29 -1.37 12.48
CA GLU A 154 1.03 -1.56 13.20
C GLU A 154 0.37 -2.90 12.85
N TYR A 155 0.54 -3.40 11.61
CA TYR A 155 -0.03 -4.67 11.17
C TYR A 155 0.45 -5.88 12.01
N PHE A 156 1.65 -5.83 12.56
CA PHE A 156 2.23 -6.89 13.40
C PHE A 156 1.79 -6.80 14.88
N LEU A 157 0.99 -5.81 15.25
CA LEU A 157 0.48 -5.61 16.61
C LEU A 157 -0.89 -6.27 16.80
N PRO A 158 -1.27 -6.63 18.06
CA PRO A 158 -2.57 -7.24 18.34
C PRO A 158 -3.75 -6.34 17.96
N ALA A 159 -3.66 -5.04 18.28
CA ALA A 159 -4.63 -4.05 17.84
C ALA A 159 -4.50 -3.84 16.32
N PRO A 160 -5.62 -3.77 15.58
CA PRO A 160 -5.56 -3.51 14.15
C PRO A 160 -4.97 -2.10 13.89
N PRO A 161 -4.27 -1.90 12.76
CA PRO A 161 -3.86 -0.57 12.32
C PRO A 161 -5.05 0.39 12.25
N ALA A 162 -4.80 1.66 12.55
CA ALA A 162 -5.81 2.69 12.36
C ALA A 162 -6.20 2.76 10.87
N THR A 163 -7.50 2.79 10.59
CA THR A 163 -7.96 2.88 9.20
C THR A 163 -7.67 4.27 8.64
N ARG A 164 -6.87 4.35 7.57
CA ARG A 164 -6.51 5.60 6.89
C ARG A 164 -7.54 5.99 5.83
N TRP A 165 -8.13 5.01 5.17
CA TRP A 165 -9.23 5.23 4.23
C TRP A 165 -10.50 4.46 4.60
N THR A 166 -11.62 5.19 4.67
CA THR A 166 -12.96 4.64 4.85
C THR A 166 -13.87 4.99 3.67
N PRO A 167 -14.77 4.08 3.25
CA PRO A 167 -15.83 4.42 2.32
C PRO A 167 -16.71 5.54 2.88
N ARG A 168 -17.18 6.43 2.00
CA ARG A 168 -18.22 7.41 2.37
C ARG A 168 -19.58 6.70 2.44
N SER A 169 -19.83 5.96 3.52
CA SER A 169 -21.08 5.26 3.75
C SER A 169 -21.42 5.23 5.23
N LYS A 170 -22.72 5.27 5.55
CA LYS A 170 -23.22 5.21 6.93
C LYS A 170 -23.39 3.78 7.45
N ARG A 171 -23.20 2.77 6.60
CA ARG A 171 -23.34 1.36 6.99
C ARG A 171 -22.00 0.80 7.53
N PRO A 172 -22.03 -0.24 8.37
CA PRO A 172 -20.83 -1.02 8.69
C PRO A 172 -20.17 -1.56 7.42
N LEU A 173 -18.84 -1.74 7.46
CA LEU A 173 -18.05 -2.21 6.31
C LEU A 173 -18.53 -3.60 5.83
N ASP A 174 -18.85 -4.48 6.77
CA ASP A 174 -19.30 -5.85 6.51
C ASP A 174 -20.69 -5.90 5.83
N ASP A 175 -21.46 -4.80 5.93
CA ASP A 175 -22.78 -4.65 5.31
C ASP A 175 -22.73 -3.87 3.98
N HIS A 176 -21.54 -3.53 3.48
CA HIS A 176 -21.42 -2.86 2.20
C HIS A 176 -21.60 -3.84 1.05
N PRO A 177 -22.49 -3.55 0.08
CA PRO A 177 -22.47 -4.29 -1.17
C PRO A 177 -21.10 -4.11 -1.81
N LEU A 178 -20.49 -5.22 -2.22
CA LEU A 178 -19.18 -5.22 -2.85
C LEU A 178 -19.23 -4.33 -4.11
N PRO A 179 -18.41 -3.25 -4.17
CA PRO A 179 -18.39 -2.37 -5.34
C PRO A 179 -17.89 -3.15 -6.57
N PRO A 180 -18.37 -2.87 -7.79
CA PRO A 180 -17.89 -3.58 -8.96
C PRO A 180 -16.38 -3.40 -9.11
N LEU A 181 -15.65 -4.51 -9.21
CA LEU A 181 -14.27 -4.46 -9.70
C LEU A 181 -14.32 -4.19 -11.20
N GLY A 182 -13.53 -3.23 -11.67
CA GLY A 182 -13.42 -2.91 -13.09
C GLY A 182 -12.86 -4.10 -13.85
N HIS A 183 -13.72 -4.95 -14.39
CA HIS A 183 -13.37 -5.96 -15.38
C HIS A 183 -13.54 -5.35 -16.77
N LYS A 184 -12.56 -5.56 -17.64
CA LYS A 184 -12.74 -5.34 -19.08
C LYS A 184 -13.48 -6.51 -19.68
#